data_AF-A0A183KYY1-F1
#
_entry.id   AF-A0A183KYY1-F1
#
_cell.length_a   1.000
_cell.length_b   1.000
_cell.length_c   1.000
_cell.angle_alpha   90.00
_cell.angle_beta   90.00
_cell.angle_gamma   90.00
#
_symmetry.space_group_name_H-M   'P 1'
#
loop_
_entity.id
_entity.type
_entity.pdbx_description
1 polymer ?
#
loop_
_entity_poly.entity_id
_entity_poly.type
_entity_poly.pdbx_seq_one_letter_code
_entity_poly.pdbx_strand_id
1 'polypeptide(L)'
;MEDVRTRRGADIASDHHLVVANLKLKLKRKYIEANKQVRESIKVDKQKHVEELATTEEKAAREGNMKQLYDTTKKLAGKYSKLQRPVKDKEGRVIT
;
A
#
# COMPACT_ATOMS: atom_id res chain seq x y z
N MET A 1 -5.12 43.40 58.85
CA MET A 1 -5.90 42.25 58.37
C MET A 1 -5.44 41.98 56.95
N GLU A 2 -4.78 40.84 56.70
CA GLU A 2 -4.21 40.52 55.39
C GLU A 2 -5.28 39.86 54.51
N ASP A 3 -5.59 40.50 53.38
CA ASP A 3 -6.54 39.99 52.39
C ASP A 3 -5.97 38.73 51.70
N VAL A 4 -6.55 37.57 52.03
CA VAL A 4 -6.30 36.29 51.37
C VAL A 4 -6.92 36.30 49.98
N ARG A 5 -6.13 36.67 48.97
CA ARG A 5 -6.53 36.62 47.55
C ARG A 5 -6.60 35.18 47.04
N THR A 6 -7.80 34.64 46.91
CA THR A 6 -8.06 33.31 46.34
C THR A 6 -7.80 33.30 44.82
N ARG A 7 -6.56 33.00 44.39
CA ARG A 7 -6.24 32.67 42.99
C ARG A 7 -6.53 31.18 42.75
N ARG A 8 -7.76 30.81 42.37
CA ARG A 8 -8.10 29.41 42.02
C ARG A 8 -8.73 29.19 40.63
N GLY A 9 -9.01 30.26 39.88
CA GLY A 9 -9.68 30.14 38.57
C GLY A 9 -8.75 30.04 37.35
N ALA A 10 -7.55 30.63 37.40
CA ALA A 10 -6.68 30.75 36.23
C ALA A 10 -5.93 29.45 35.86
N ASP A 11 -5.67 28.57 36.83
CA ASP A 11 -4.95 27.30 36.61
C ASP A 11 -5.81 26.24 35.92
N ILE A 12 -7.11 26.14 36.25
CA ILE A 12 -7.98 25.05 35.78
C ILE A 12 -8.20 25.10 34.26
N ALA A 13 -8.35 26.31 33.70
CA ALA A 13 -8.51 26.48 32.27
C ALA A 13 -7.23 26.09 31.51
N SER A 14 -6.05 26.45 32.02
CA SER A 14 -4.75 26.10 31.41
C SER A 14 -4.50 24.59 31.45
N ASP A 15 -4.75 23.96 32.59
CA ASP A 15 -4.63 22.51 32.75
C ASP A 15 -5.60 21.75 31.83
N HIS A 16 -6.82 22.25 31.67
CA HIS A 16 -7.78 21.68 30.73
C HIS A 16 -7.27 21.74 29.28
N HIS A 17 -6.70 22.89 28.85
CA HIS A 17 -6.11 23.01 27.51
C HIS A 17 -4.94 22.06 27.31
N LEU A 18 -4.08 21.87 28.31
CA LEU A 18 -2.95 20.96 28.26
C LEU A 18 -3.39 19.50 28.13
N VAL A 19 -4.39 19.08 28.90
CA VAL A 19 -4.95 17.72 28.83
C VAL A 19 -5.55 17.45 27.45
N VAL A 20 -6.32 18.39 26.90
CA VAL A 20 -6.91 18.28 25.56
C VAL A 20 -5.83 18.22 24.48
N ALA A 21 -4.78 19.03 24.57
CA ALA A 21 -3.65 19.00 23.64
C ALA A 21 -2.93 17.65 23.67
N ASN A 22 -2.65 17.12 24.87
CA ASN A 22 -2.02 15.81 25.04
C ASN A 22 -2.87 14.66 24.48
N LEU A 23 -4.18 14.69 24.66
CA LEU A 23 -5.09 13.70 24.08
C LEU A 23 -5.08 13.76 22.55
N LYS A 24 -5.16 14.96 21.97
CA LYS A 24 -5.08 15.15 20.51
C LYS A 24 -3.75 14.63 19.94
N LEU A 25 -2.63 14.88 20.63
CA LEU A 25 -1.32 14.37 20.22
C LEU A 25 -1.25 12.84 20.28
N LYS A 26 -1.75 12.22 21.36
CA LYS A 26 -1.81 10.76 21.50
C LYS A 26 -2.67 10.13 20.39
N LEU A 27 -3.82 10.73 20.07
CA LEU A 27 -4.69 10.28 18.98
C LEU A 27 -4.01 10.39 17.61
N LYS A 28 -3.40 11.55 17.31
CA LYS A 28 -2.64 11.72 16.06
C LYS A 28 -1.51 10.70 15.91
N ARG A 29 -0.77 10.43 16.98
CA ARG A 29 0.29 9.41 16.98
C ARG A 29 -0.27 8.02 16.65
N LYS A 30 -1.35 7.61 17.32
CA LYS A 30 -2.02 6.33 17.03
C LYS A 30 -2.51 6.23 15.58
N TYR A 31 -3.10 7.31 15.07
CA TYR A 31 -3.57 7.35 13.68
C TYR A 31 -2.42 7.21 12.67
N ILE A 32 -1.31 7.93 12.88
CA ILE A 32 -0.14 7.85 11.99
C ILE A 32 0.45 6.45 12.01
N GLU A 33 0.59 5.83 13.18
CA GLU A 33 1.11 4.48 13.33
C GLU A 33 0.23 3.45 12.61
N ALA A 34 -1.08 3.49 12.83
CA ALA A 34 -2.02 2.60 12.15
C ALA A 34 -2.00 2.80 10.63
N ASN A 35 -1.97 4.06 10.17
CA ASN A 35 -1.91 4.36 8.74
C ASN A 35 -0.60 3.90 8.10
N LYS A 36 0.52 3.99 8.83
CA LYS A 36 1.81 3.45 8.40
C LYS A 36 1.74 1.93 8.19
N GLN A 37 1.22 1.20 9.19
CA GLN A 37 1.05 -0.25 9.12
C GLN A 37 0.18 -0.69 7.95
N VAL A 38 -0.94 0.00 7.71
CA VAL A 38 -1.84 -0.27 6.57
C VAL A 38 -1.13 -0.03 5.24
N ARG A 39 -0.34 1.04 5.11
CA ARG A 39 0.41 1.31 3.87
C ARG A 39 1.49 0.27 3.61
N GLU A 40 2.18 -0.18 4.65
CA GLU A 40 3.19 -1.23 4.56
C GLU A 40 2.57 -2.58 4.16
N SER A 41 1.45 -2.97 4.78
CA SER A 41 0.76 -4.22 4.43
C SER A 41 0.25 -4.21 2.99
N ILE A 42 -0.32 -3.09 2.51
CA ILE A 42 -0.74 -2.94 1.10
C ILE A 42 0.46 -3.07 0.15
N LYS A 43 1.62 -2.54 0.49
CA LYS A 43 2.83 -2.65 -0.35
C LYS A 43 3.29 -4.09 -0.42
N VAL A 44 3.35 -4.78 0.71
CA VAL A 44 3.77 -6.18 0.82
C VAL A 44 2.80 -7.09 0.06
N ASP A 45 1.49 -6.88 0.21
CA ASP A 45 0.47 -7.67 -0.49
C ASP A 45 0.57 -7.53 -2.02
N LYS A 46 0.75 -6.30 -2.52
CA LYS A 46 1.00 -6.06 -3.95
C LYS A 46 2.26 -6.75 -4.45
N GLN A 47 3.34 -6.70 -3.68
CA GLN A 47 4.60 -7.36 -4.04
C GLN A 47 4.42 -8.88 -4.08
N LYS A 48 3.79 -9.45 -3.06
CA LYS A 48 3.49 -10.88 -2.98
C LYS A 48 2.67 -11.35 -4.17
N HIS A 49 1.62 -10.60 -4.54
CA HIS A 49 0.81 -10.94 -5.71
C HIS A 49 1.63 -10.94 -7.02
N VAL A 50 2.50 -9.95 -7.21
CA VAL A 50 3.38 -9.90 -8.39
C VAL A 50 4.39 -11.06 -8.38
N GLU A 51 4.95 -11.41 -7.24
CA GLU A 51 5.88 -12.53 -7.09
C GLU A 51 5.21 -13.89 -7.33
N GLU A 52 3.99 -14.10 -6.84
CA GLU A 52 3.17 -15.29 -7.15
C GLU A 52 2.91 -15.41 -8.66
N LEU A 53 2.61 -14.29 -9.34
CA LEU A 53 2.46 -14.28 -10.79
C LEU A 53 3.77 -14.59 -11.53
N ALA A 54 4.91 -14.06 -11.06
CA ALA A 54 6.21 -14.34 -11.66
C ALA A 54 6.63 -15.81 -11.48
N THR A 55 6.42 -16.38 -10.30
CA THR A 55 6.75 -17.81 -10.03
C THR A 55 5.85 -18.76 -10.82
N THR A 56 4.59 -18.38 -11.07
CA THR A 56 3.69 -19.17 -11.94
C THR A 56 4.07 -19.06 -13.42
N GLU A 57 4.53 -17.89 -13.88
CA GLU A 57 5.09 -17.71 -15.23
C GLU A 57 6.33 -18.60 -15.44
N GLU A 58 7.25 -18.64 -14.47
CA GLU A 58 8.46 -19.46 -14.55
C GLU A 58 8.11 -20.97 -14.64
N LYS A 59 7.13 -21.43 -13.87
CA LYS A 59 6.65 -22.83 -13.95
C LYS A 59 6.01 -23.12 -15.30
N ALA A 60 5.14 -22.24 -15.79
CA ALA A 60 4.49 -22.40 -17.10
C ALA A 60 5.52 -22.43 -18.24
N ALA A 61 6.59 -21.63 -18.16
CA ALA A 61 7.68 -21.64 -19.12
C ALA A 61 8.44 -22.98 -19.12
N ARG A 62 8.73 -23.54 -17.93
CA ARG A 62 9.39 -24.84 -17.78
C ARG A 62 8.53 -25.99 -18.31
N GLU A 63 7.22 -25.93 -18.08
CA GLU A 63 6.26 -26.94 -18.52
C GLU A 63 5.85 -26.79 -20.00
N GLY A 64 6.24 -25.71 -20.67
CA GLY A 64 5.88 -25.43 -22.06
C GLY A 64 4.41 -25.00 -22.24
N ASN A 65 3.74 -24.56 -21.18
CA ASN A 65 2.35 -24.10 -21.22
C ASN A 65 2.26 -22.65 -21.74
N MET A 66 2.39 -22.49 -23.07
CA MET A 66 2.50 -21.16 -23.69
C MET A 66 1.25 -20.29 -23.54
N LYS A 67 0.06 -20.89 -23.41
CA LYS A 67 -1.20 -20.15 -23.22
C LYS A 67 -1.21 -19.45 -21.86
N GLN A 68 -0.88 -20.18 -20.79
CA GLN A 68 -0.84 -19.61 -19.44
C GLN A 68 0.26 -18.54 -19.32
N LEU A 69 1.43 -18.80 -19.91
CA LEU A 69 2.53 -17.84 -19.95
C LEU A 69 2.08 -16.52 -20.58
N TYR A 70 1.47 -16.56 -21.75
CA TYR A 70 0.97 -15.35 -22.42
C TYR A 70 -0.04 -14.57 -21.57
N ASP A 71 -0.99 -15.26 -20.95
CA ASP A 71 -2.01 -14.63 -20.12
C ASP A 71 -1.44 -14.00 -18.84
N THR A 72 -0.43 -14.61 -18.21
CA THR A 72 0.25 -14.05 -17.04
C THR A 72 1.14 -12.86 -17.41
N THR A 73 1.93 -12.94 -18.48
CA THR A 73 2.73 -11.82 -18.98
C THR A 73 1.83 -10.63 -19.35
N LYS A 74 0.65 -10.88 -19.95
CA LYS A 74 -0.35 -9.86 -20.27
C LYS A 74 -0.94 -9.19 -19.02
N LYS A 75 -1.13 -9.93 -17.93
CA LYS A 75 -1.58 -9.38 -16.64
C LYS A 75 -0.50 -8.55 -15.97
N LEU A 76 0.75 -9.01 -15.97
CA LEU A 76 1.91 -8.29 -15.43
C LEU A 76 2.19 -6.99 -16.19
N ALA A 77 2.06 -7.01 -17.52
CA ALA A 77 2.31 -5.85 -18.39
C ALA A 77 1.31 -4.70 -18.22
N GLY A 78 0.26 -4.84 -17.38
CA GLY A 78 -0.57 -3.71 -16.95
C GLY A 78 -1.09 -2.84 -18.09
N LYS A 79 -1.81 -3.43 -19.06
CA LYS A 79 -2.49 -2.75 -20.20
C LYS A 79 -1.77 -1.49 -20.75
N TYR A 80 -0.82 -1.69 -21.67
CA TYR A 80 -0.68 -0.75 -22.79
C TYR A 80 -1.73 -1.06 -23.87
N SER A 81 -2.33 0.01 -24.41
CA SER A 81 -3.28 0.04 -25.52
C SER A 81 -3.05 -1.05 -26.58
N LYS A 82 -4.10 -1.83 -26.90
CA LYS A 82 -4.20 -2.82 -28.00
C LYS A 82 -2.84 -3.24 -28.62
N LEU A 83 -2.26 -4.34 -28.16
CA LEU A 83 -1.27 -5.07 -28.95
C LEU A 83 -2.00 -5.85 -30.06
N GLN A 84 -2.30 -5.19 -31.18
CA GLN A 84 -2.57 -5.85 -32.47
C GLN A 84 -1.23 -6.36 -33.06
N ARG A 85 -0.48 -7.17 -32.30
CA ARG A 85 0.74 -7.80 -32.79
C ARG A 85 0.53 -9.31 -32.82
N PRO A 86 0.52 -9.94 -34.01
CA PRO A 86 0.47 -11.38 -34.14
C PRO A 86 1.70 -12.04 -33.49
N VAL A 87 1.52 -13.21 -32.91
CA VAL A 87 2.62 -14.03 -32.35
C VAL A 87 3.50 -14.47 -33.52
N LYS A 88 4.81 -14.27 -33.42
CA LYS A 88 5.78 -14.60 -34.46
C LYS A 88 6.78 -15.65 -33.98
N ASP A 89 7.19 -16.55 -34.87
CA ASP A 89 8.33 -17.46 -34.67
C ASP A 89 9.68 -16.72 -34.77
N LYS A 90 10.79 -17.46 -34.59
CA LYS A 90 12.15 -16.91 -34.67
C LYS A 90 12.49 -16.37 -36.06
N GLU A 91 11.78 -16.81 -37.10
CA GLU A 91 11.92 -16.32 -38.48
C GLU A 91 10.93 -15.17 -38.80
N GLY A 92 10.14 -14.71 -37.82
CA GLY A 92 9.19 -13.61 -37.98
C GLY A 92 7.87 -14.00 -38.65
N ARG A 93 7.59 -15.30 -38.85
CA ARG A 93 6.35 -15.81 -39.41
C ARG A 93 5.26 -15.85 -38.35
N VAL A 94 4.04 -15.48 -38.74
CA VAL A 94 2.89 -15.48 -37.83
C VAL A 94 2.51 -16.92 -37.49
N ILE A 95 2.51 -17.25 -36.20
CA ILE A 95 2.00 -18.51 -35.68
C ILE A 95 0.48 -18.34 -35.61
N THR A 96 -0.22 -18.73 -36.68
CA THR A 96 -1.69 -18.82 -36.71
C THR A 96 -2.10 -20.20 -36.22
#